data_AF-A0A1I0T7L7-F1
#
_entry.id   AF-A0A1I0T7L7-F1
#
_cell.length_a   1.000
_cell.length_b   1.000
_cell.length_c   1.000
_cell.angle_alpha   90.00
_cell.angle_beta   90.00
_cell.angle_gamma   90.00
#
_symmetry.space_group_name_H-M   'P 1'
#
loop_
_entity.id
_entity.type
_entity.pdbx_description
1 polymer ?
#
loop_
_entity_poly.entity_id
_entity_poly.type
_entity_poly.pdbx_seq_one_letter_code
_entity_poly.pdbx_strand_id
1 'polypeptide(L)'
;MLLKNLTGRILSVLQTALDLVYSPMGYQMYNLQTEDEGREYDACTFKLNTLKIKHRTAKVTPTKTGRFVSIWKRNEAGITTPFTDQDEFDLLIISVNDAERSGQFIFPKAILAHHKIIAANGIAGKRGIRVYAPWDVAANKQAAKTQKWQVTYFLQIDMNGSTDLATAGKLIGDEIK
;
A
#
# COMPACT_ATOMS: atom_id res chain seq x y z
N MET A 1 -18.30 10.44 14.73
CA MET A 1 -19.54 9.86 14.19
C MET A 1 -19.55 9.99 12.67
N LEU A 2 -18.76 9.17 11.95
CA LEU A 2 -18.77 9.11 10.48
C LEU A 2 -18.08 7.83 9.97
N LEU A 3 -18.53 6.65 10.42
CA LEU A 3 -18.16 5.34 9.83
C LEU A 3 -19.33 4.35 9.92
N LYS A 4 -20.58 4.82 9.81
CA LYS A 4 -21.76 3.93 9.91
C LYS A 4 -22.35 3.45 8.58
N ASN A 5 -21.74 3.74 7.43
CA ASN A 5 -22.26 3.31 6.12
C ASN A 5 -21.25 2.49 5.28
N LEU A 6 -20.59 1.49 5.88
CA LEU A 6 -19.83 0.46 5.14
C LEU A 6 -20.25 -0.97 5.53
N THR A 7 -21.49 -1.16 5.99
CA THR A 7 -22.07 -2.49 6.19
C THR A 7 -22.47 -3.10 4.84
N GLY A 8 -21.64 -4.02 4.34
CA GLY A 8 -21.98 -4.86 3.18
C GLY A 8 -20.84 -5.65 2.54
N ARG A 9 -19.58 -5.39 2.90
CA ARG A 9 -18.43 -6.21 2.49
C ARG A 9 -17.58 -6.45 3.73
N ILE A 10 -17.02 -7.64 3.83
CA ILE A 10 -15.93 -8.01 4.74
C ILE A 10 -15.05 -6.78 4.99
N LEU A 11 -14.78 -6.47 6.27
CA LEU A 11 -13.93 -5.33 6.66
C LEU A 11 -12.71 -5.30 5.74
N SER A 12 -12.55 -4.19 5.00
CA SER A 12 -11.39 -4.06 4.12
C SER A 12 -10.12 -4.16 4.96
N VAL A 13 -9.04 -4.72 4.42
CA VAL A 13 -7.76 -4.81 5.14
C VAL A 13 -7.32 -3.44 5.68
N LEU A 14 -7.68 -2.35 5.00
CA LEU A 14 -7.46 -0.99 5.47
C LEU A 14 -8.27 -0.66 6.74
N GLN A 15 -9.55 -1.03 6.80
CA GLN A 15 -10.37 -0.83 7.99
C GLN A 15 -9.82 -1.64 9.17
N THR A 16 -9.46 -2.91 8.93
CA THR A 16 -8.82 -3.75 9.95
C THR A 16 -7.49 -3.14 10.44
N ALA A 17 -6.66 -2.63 9.53
CA ALA A 17 -5.43 -1.93 9.89
C ALA A 17 -5.71 -0.68 10.74
N LEU A 18 -6.75 0.08 10.41
CA LEU A 18 -7.13 1.27 11.16
C LEU A 18 -7.52 0.93 12.60
N ASP A 19 -8.34 -0.11 12.77
CA ASP A 19 -8.88 -0.47 14.07
C ASP A 19 -7.87 -1.21 14.96
N LEU A 20 -7.06 -2.09 14.37
CA LEU A 20 -6.16 -2.99 15.12
C LEU A 20 -4.70 -2.52 15.18
N VAL A 21 -4.28 -1.60 14.30
CA VAL A 21 -2.88 -1.17 14.22
C VAL A 21 -2.78 0.34 14.42
N TYR A 22 -3.40 1.13 13.54
CA TYR A 22 -3.18 2.57 13.53
C TYR A 22 -3.81 3.26 14.75
N SER A 23 -5.07 2.97 15.08
CA SER A 23 -5.73 3.60 16.24
C SER A 23 -5.08 3.22 17.58
N PRO A 24 -4.72 1.95 17.84
CA PRO A 24 -3.97 1.57 19.06
C PRO A 24 -2.60 2.25 19.18
N MET A 25 -1.97 2.58 18.06
CA MET A 25 -0.72 3.35 18.03
C MET A 25 -0.92 4.86 18.14
N GLY A 26 -2.16 5.35 18.28
CA GLY A 26 -2.47 6.78 18.39
C GLY A 26 -2.50 7.52 17.04
N TYR A 27 -2.51 6.80 15.91
CA TYR A 27 -2.77 7.41 14.61
C TYR A 27 -4.25 7.60 14.38
N GLN A 28 -4.60 8.77 13.86
CA GLN A 28 -5.97 9.10 13.46
C GLN A 28 -6.01 9.33 11.94
N MET A 29 -7.05 8.77 11.31
CA MET A 29 -7.28 8.94 9.88
C MET A 29 -8.10 10.20 9.61
N TYR A 30 -7.63 11.01 8.66
CA TYR A 30 -8.30 12.24 8.23
C TYR A 30 -8.41 12.32 6.70
N ASN A 31 -9.38 13.08 6.22
CA ASN A 31 -9.52 13.47 4.81
C ASN A 31 -9.49 12.27 3.84
N LEU A 32 -10.21 11.20 4.16
CA LEU A 32 -10.35 10.05 3.26
C LEU A 32 -11.07 10.48 1.97
N GLN A 33 -10.41 10.24 0.83
CA GLN A 33 -10.93 10.52 -0.50
C GLN A 33 -10.72 9.29 -1.38
N THR A 34 -11.80 8.73 -1.92
CA THR A 34 -11.72 7.66 -2.92
C THR A 34 -11.43 8.23 -4.30
N GLU A 35 -10.59 7.53 -5.07
CA GLU A 35 -10.25 7.90 -6.44
C GLU A 35 -11.10 7.06 -7.41
N ASP A 36 -11.91 7.73 -8.24
CA ASP A 36 -12.69 7.04 -9.28
C ASP A 36 -11.76 6.32 -10.27
N GLU A 37 -10.66 7.00 -10.64
CA GLU A 37 -9.57 6.40 -11.38
C GLU A 37 -8.75 5.49 -10.45
N GLY A 38 -8.86 4.18 -10.67
CA GLY A 38 -8.24 3.19 -9.79
C GLY A 38 -9.19 2.60 -8.74
N ARG A 39 -10.49 2.91 -8.80
CA ARG A 39 -11.54 2.25 -7.99
C ARG A 39 -11.45 0.73 -8.03
N GLU A 40 -11.02 0.17 -9.15
CA GLU A 40 -10.78 -1.28 -9.27
C GLU A 40 -9.82 -1.79 -8.18
N TYR A 41 -8.84 -1.00 -7.77
CA TYR A 41 -7.83 -1.32 -6.75
C TYR A 41 -8.09 -0.57 -5.44
N ASP A 42 -9.36 -0.26 -5.12
CA ASP A 42 -9.78 0.51 -3.92
C ASP A 42 -8.94 1.77 -3.69
N ALA A 43 -8.58 2.46 -4.78
CA ALA A 43 -7.73 3.62 -4.72
C ALA A 43 -8.32 4.72 -3.83
N CYS A 44 -7.56 5.14 -2.82
CA CYS A 44 -7.92 6.27 -1.98
C CYS A 44 -6.69 6.99 -1.46
N THR A 45 -6.90 8.23 -1.00
CA THR A 45 -5.93 9.02 -0.26
C THR A 45 -6.50 9.40 1.10
N PHE A 46 -5.63 9.55 2.08
CA PHE A 46 -6.00 10.04 3.41
C PHE A 46 -4.74 10.54 4.12
N LYS A 47 -4.90 11.09 5.32
CA LYS A 47 -3.80 11.32 6.24
C LYS A 47 -3.86 10.36 7.42
N LEU A 48 -2.71 9.87 7.88
CA LEU A 48 -2.54 9.31 9.22
C LEU A 48 -1.76 10.32 10.05
N ASN A 49 -2.45 11.01 10.95
CA ASN A 49 -1.95 12.22 11.59
C ASN A 49 -1.45 13.23 10.53
N THR A 50 -0.13 13.45 10.46
CA THR A 50 0.49 14.36 9.47
C THR A 50 0.88 13.67 8.17
N LEU A 51 0.95 12.33 8.15
CA LEU A 51 1.46 11.55 7.01
C LEU A 51 0.43 11.49 5.89
N LYS A 52 0.81 11.91 4.70
CA LYS A 52 0.00 11.84 3.48
C LYS A 52 0.10 10.44 2.88
N ILE A 53 -1.02 9.74 2.78
CA ILE A 53 -1.09 8.35 2.34
C ILE A 53 -1.76 8.26 0.97
N LYS A 54 -1.13 7.49 0.07
CA LYS A 54 -1.82 6.85 -1.06
C LYS A 54 -2.07 5.40 -0.71
N HIS A 55 -3.30 4.92 -0.85
CA HIS A 55 -3.64 3.52 -0.58
C HIS A 55 -4.19 2.84 -1.83
N ARG A 56 -3.88 1.55 -1.97
CA ARG A 56 -4.41 0.63 -2.99
C ARG A 56 -4.63 -0.77 -2.38
N THR A 57 -5.50 -1.56 -2.98
CA THR A 57 -5.62 -3.01 -2.76
C THR A 57 -5.06 -3.75 -3.98
N ALA A 58 -4.07 -4.63 -3.77
CA ALA A 58 -3.54 -5.47 -4.85
C ALA A 58 -4.38 -6.72 -5.08
N LYS A 59 -4.46 -7.19 -6.32
CA LYS A 59 -5.32 -8.30 -6.74
C LYS A 59 -4.54 -9.51 -7.21
N VAL A 60 -5.07 -10.69 -6.89
CA VAL A 60 -4.63 -11.94 -7.51
C VAL A 60 -4.93 -11.87 -9.01
N THR A 61 -4.00 -12.36 -9.81
CA THR A 61 -4.19 -12.52 -11.26
C THR A 61 -4.08 -13.99 -11.61
N PRO A 62 -4.90 -14.52 -12.53
CA PRO A 62 -4.97 -15.97 -12.77
C PRO A 62 -3.65 -16.64 -13.16
N THR A 63 -2.78 -15.93 -13.90
CA THR A 63 -1.63 -16.56 -14.59
C THR A 63 -0.26 -16.26 -13.99
N LYS A 64 -0.17 -15.43 -12.95
CA LYS A 64 1.12 -14.98 -12.40
C LYS A 64 1.06 -14.90 -10.88
N THR A 65 2.11 -15.38 -10.21
CA THR A 65 2.26 -15.29 -8.75
C THR A 65 2.41 -13.84 -8.28
N GLY A 66 2.16 -13.62 -6.99
CA GLY A 66 2.02 -12.30 -6.40
C GLY A 66 0.73 -11.61 -6.83
N ARG A 67 0.53 -10.39 -6.33
CA ARG A 67 -0.67 -9.59 -6.57
C ARG A 67 -0.33 -8.37 -7.41
N PHE A 68 -1.13 -8.09 -8.43
CA PHE A 68 -0.97 -6.92 -9.27
C PHE A 68 -1.69 -5.71 -8.68
N VAL A 69 -1.09 -4.53 -8.83
CA VAL A 69 -1.67 -3.26 -8.40
C VAL A 69 -1.29 -2.15 -9.37
N SER A 70 -2.27 -1.32 -9.74
CA SER A 70 -2.03 -0.11 -10.51
C SER A 70 -1.61 1.05 -9.62
N ILE A 71 -0.58 1.79 -10.04
CA ILE A 71 0.05 2.88 -9.29
C ILE A 71 0.41 4.04 -10.23
N TRP A 72 -0.61 4.64 -10.85
CA TRP A 72 -0.44 5.73 -11.83
C TRP A 72 -1.40 6.88 -11.52
N LYS A 73 -1.12 8.03 -12.13
CA LYS A 73 -1.97 9.24 -12.18
C LYS A 73 -2.09 9.73 -13.63
N ARG A 74 -2.95 10.70 -13.90
CA ARG A 74 -2.90 11.46 -15.16
C ARG A 74 -2.00 12.68 -15.02
N ASN A 75 -1.28 13.02 -16.09
CA ASN A 75 -0.65 14.32 -16.22
C ASN A 75 -1.66 15.37 -16.72
N GLU A 76 -1.22 16.62 -16.89
CA GLU A 76 -2.05 17.73 -17.38
C GLU A 76 -2.67 17.46 -18.76
N ALA A 77 -2.02 16.65 -19.59
CA ALA A 77 -2.52 16.22 -20.90
C ALA A 77 -3.50 15.02 -20.81
N GLY A 78 -3.87 14.57 -19.62
CA GLY A 78 -4.77 13.44 -19.41
C GLY A 78 -4.13 12.06 -19.67
N ILE A 79 -2.81 11.98 -19.84
CA ILE A 79 -2.09 10.74 -20.15
C ILE A 79 -1.69 10.03 -18.86
N THR A 80 -1.85 8.70 -18.81
CA THR A 80 -1.45 7.90 -17.65
C THR A 80 0.07 7.87 -17.50
N THR A 81 0.54 8.31 -16.34
CA THR A 81 1.96 8.41 -15.99
C THR A 81 2.20 7.83 -14.59
N PRO A 82 3.38 7.27 -14.29
CA PRO A 82 3.74 6.88 -12.93
C PRO A 82 3.60 8.05 -11.95
N PHE A 83 3.46 7.74 -10.67
CA PHE A 83 3.76 8.75 -9.64
C PHE A 83 5.22 9.19 -9.73
N THR A 84 5.50 10.38 -9.19
CA THR A 84 6.82 10.99 -9.15
C THR A 84 7.25 11.30 -7.71
N ASP A 85 8.52 11.56 -7.49
CA ASP A 85 9.04 12.04 -6.20
C ASP A 85 8.43 13.39 -5.76
N GLN A 86 8.01 14.21 -6.74
CA GLN A 86 7.29 15.48 -6.52
C GLN A 86 5.81 15.32 -6.13
N ASP A 87 5.21 14.13 -6.27
CA ASP A 87 3.82 13.93 -5.87
C ASP A 87 3.63 14.04 -4.36
N GLU A 88 2.54 14.67 -3.92
CA GLU A 88 2.30 14.92 -2.49
C GLU A 88 1.79 13.69 -1.72
N PHE A 89 2.69 12.78 -1.39
CA PHE A 89 2.46 11.67 -0.45
C PHE A 89 3.76 11.30 0.28
N ASP A 90 3.65 10.65 1.43
CA ASP A 90 4.79 10.16 2.20
C ASP A 90 4.92 8.64 2.06
N LEU A 91 3.77 7.95 2.15
CA LEU A 91 3.69 6.49 2.08
C LEU A 91 2.72 6.03 0.97
N LEU A 92 3.10 4.98 0.26
CA LEU A 92 2.18 4.16 -0.54
C LEU A 92 1.87 2.89 0.25
N ILE A 93 0.63 2.75 0.71
CA ILE A 93 0.16 1.57 1.43
C ILE A 93 -0.59 0.66 0.45
N ILE A 94 -0.16 -0.60 0.37
CA ILE A 94 -0.77 -1.59 -0.52
C ILE A 94 -1.31 -2.75 0.33
N SER A 95 -2.63 -2.80 0.45
CA SER A 95 -3.32 -3.90 1.12
C SER A 95 -3.31 -5.15 0.26
N VAL A 96 -3.06 -6.29 0.91
CA VAL A 96 -3.17 -7.62 0.34
C VAL A 96 -3.95 -8.52 1.27
N ASN A 97 -4.78 -9.37 0.69
CA ASN A 97 -5.42 -10.46 1.40
C ASN A 97 -5.33 -11.77 0.60
N ASP A 98 -5.45 -12.84 1.35
CA ASP A 98 -5.68 -14.22 0.96
C ASP A 98 -6.82 -14.76 1.85
N ALA A 99 -7.28 -15.99 1.65
CA ALA A 99 -8.37 -16.57 2.43
C ALA A 99 -8.16 -16.44 3.96
N GLU A 100 -6.95 -16.76 4.43
CA GLU A 100 -6.61 -16.81 5.87
C GLU A 100 -5.56 -15.77 6.30
N ARG A 101 -5.05 -14.96 5.36
CA ARG A 101 -3.90 -14.08 5.61
C ARG A 101 -4.18 -12.69 5.08
N SER A 102 -3.83 -11.67 5.84
CA SER A 102 -3.94 -10.29 5.39
C SER A 102 -2.74 -9.47 5.84
N GLY A 103 -2.48 -8.38 5.13
CA GLY A 103 -1.42 -7.47 5.50
C GLY A 103 -1.31 -6.27 4.57
N GLN A 104 -0.35 -5.43 4.88
CA GLN A 104 -0.06 -4.21 4.14
C GLN A 104 1.42 -4.11 3.84
N PHE A 105 1.74 -3.79 2.60
CA PHE A 105 3.03 -3.18 2.30
C PHE A 105 2.93 -1.69 2.62
N ILE A 106 3.88 -1.18 3.38
CA ILE A 106 3.97 0.24 3.76
C ILE A 106 5.27 0.75 3.15
N PHE A 107 5.21 1.30 1.95
CA PHE A 107 6.39 1.74 1.22
C PHE A 107 6.62 3.25 1.40
N PRO A 108 7.75 3.67 2.01
CA PRO A 108 8.17 5.05 1.96
C PRO A 108 8.44 5.51 0.53
N LYS A 109 8.12 6.77 0.22
CA LYS A 109 8.38 7.34 -1.12
C LYS A 109 9.83 7.16 -1.56
N ALA A 110 10.80 7.35 -0.67
CA ALA A 110 12.22 7.19 -0.96
C ALA A 110 12.55 5.77 -1.47
N ILE A 111 11.96 4.75 -0.85
CA ILE A 111 12.13 3.34 -1.23
C ILE A 111 11.48 3.04 -2.58
N LEU A 112 10.31 3.63 -2.86
CA LEU A 112 9.69 3.53 -4.17
C LEU A 112 10.58 4.14 -5.27
N ALA A 113 11.23 5.28 -5.01
CA ALA A 113 12.15 5.91 -5.94
C ALA A 113 13.41 5.05 -6.15
N HIS A 114 14.02 4.57 -5.06
CA HIS A 114 15.19 3.68 -5.09
C HIS A 114 14.95 2.42 -5.93
N HIS A 115 13.77 1.81 -5.79
CA HIS A 115 13.38 0.63 -6.56
C HIS A 115 12.75 0.94 -7.94
N LYS A 116 12.81 2.21 -8.39
CA LYS A 116 12.30 2.67 -9.70
C LYS A 116 10.83 2.34 -9.91
N ILE A 117 10.04 2.44 -8.84
CA ILE A 117 8.60 2.24 -8.85
C ILE A 117 7.91 3.56 -9.19
N ILE A 118 8.37 4.66 -8.61
CA ILE A 118 7.98 6.03 -9.00
C ILE A 118 9.10 6.66 -9.82
N ALA A 119 8.77 7.69 -10.59
CA ALA A 119 9.75 8.44 -11.36
C ALA A 119 10.52 9.41 -10.45
N ALA A 120 11.84 9.44 -10.57
CA ALA A 120 12.72 10.31 -9.79
C ALA A 120 14.06 10.47 -10.53
N ASN A 121 14.71 11.64 -10.41
CA ASN A 121 16.04 11.90 -10.98
C ASN A 121 16.18 11.53 -12.48
N GLY A 122 15.16 11.81 -13.29
CA GLY A 122 15.13 11.48 -14.72
C GLY A 122 14.91 9.99 -15.04
N ILE A 123 14.75 9.13 -14.03
CA ILE A 123 14.44 7.71 -14.21
C ILE A 123 12.93 7.51 -14.26
N ALA A 124 12.46 6.83 -15.29
CA ALA A 124 11.03 6.51 -15.44
C ALA A 124 10.55 5.52 -14.35
N GLY A 125 9.37 5.81 -13.79
CA GLY A 125 8.66 4.92 -12.88
C GLY A 125 7.81 3.87 -13.59
N LYS A 126 6.95 3.19 -12.82
CA LYS A 126 6.02 2.16 -13.30
C LYS A 126 4.58 2.59 -13.06
N ARG A 127 3.70 2.23 -14.00
CA ARG A 127 2.25 2.43 -13.85
C ARG A 127 1.56 1.30 -13.07
N GLY A 128 2.25 0.19 -12.86
CA GLY A 128 1.73 -0.94 -12.13
C GLY A 128 2.85 -1.88 -11.73
N ILE A 129 2.67 -2.58 -10.62
CA ILE A 129 3.67 -3.51 -10.07
C ILE A 129 3.03 -4.79 -9.61
N ARG A 130 3.88 -5.80 -9.36
CA ARG A 130 3.52 -6.94 -8.53
C ARG A 130 4.12 -6.77 -7.15
N VAL A 131 3.30 -7.07 -6.14
CA VAL A 131 3.74 -7.24 -4.76
C VAL A 131 3.69 -8.71 -4.38
N TYR A 132 4.68 -9.16 -3.61
CA TYR A 132 4.84 -10.54 -3.18
C TYR A 132 4.88 -10.57 -1.66
N ALA A 133 3.80 -11.02 -1.03
CA ALA A 133 3.72 -11.18 0.41
C ALA A 133 4.69 -12.29 0.88
N PRO A 134 5.05 -12.35 2.17
CA PRO A 134 5.94 -13.40 2.67
C PRO A 134 5.45 -14.82 2.38
N TRP A 135 4.13 -15.02 2.27
CA TRP A 135 3.51 -16.30 1.95
C TRP A 135 3.44 -16.61 0.45
N ASP A 136 3.77 -15.67 -0.43
CA ASP A 136 3.78 -15.92 -1.87
C ASP A 136 5.05 -16.69 -2.28
N VAL A 137 4.92 -17.66 -3.19
CA VAL A 137 6.09 -18.33 -3.79
C VAL A 137 6.50 -17.58 -5.07
N ALA A 138 7.71 -17.02 -5.07
CA ALA A 138 8.25 -16.33 -6.24
C ALA A 138 8.56 -17.31 -7.38
N ALA A 139 7.95 -17.09 -8.55
CA ALA A 139 8.06 -18.02 -9.68
C ALA A 139 9.37 -17.93 -10.48
N ASN A 140 10.17 -16.88 -10.29
CA ASN A 140 11.43 -16.67 -11.01
C ASN A 140 12.39 -15.76 -10.23
N LYS A 141 13.64 -15.64 -10.69
CA LYS A 141 14.70 -14.84 -10.06
C LYS A 141 14.33 -13.36 -9.87
N GLN A 142 13.62 -12.76 -10.83
CA GLN A 142 13.21 -11.35 -10.76
C GLN A 142 12.10 -11.15 -9.71
N ALA A 143 11.13 -12.07 -9.64
CA ALA A 143 10.11 -12.09 -8.61
C ALA A 143 10.75 -12.28 -7.22
N ALA A 144 11.71 -13.19 -7.07
CA ALA A 144 12.40 -13.44 -5.81
C ALA A 144 13.20 -12.21 -5.34
N LYS A 145 13.92 -11.55 -6.26
CA LYS A 145 14.61 -10.28 -5.95
C LYS A 145 13.63 -9.18 -5.53
N THR A 146 12.46 -9.13 -6.17
CA THR A 146 11.42 -8.16 -5.85
C THR A 146 10.80 -8.44 -4.48
N GLN A 147 10.42 -9.68 -4.21
CA GLN A 147 9.91 -10.11 -2.91
C GLN A 147 10.91 -9.80 -1.79
N LYS A 148 12.20 -10.09 -1.99
CA LYS A 148 13.24 -9.90 -0.96
C LYS A 148 13.26 -8.50 -0.37
N TRP A 149 13.10 -7.45 -1.18
CA TRP A 149 13.03 -6.08 -0.65
C TRP A 149 11.61 -5.72 -0.21
N GLN A 150 10.56 -6.24 -0.85
CA GLN A 150 9.19 -5.89 -0.46
C GLN A 150 8.82 -6.40 0.94
N VAL A 151 9.29 -7.59 1.32
CA VAL A 151 8.97 -8.17 2.63
C VAL A 151 9.58 -7.41 3.81
N THR A 152 10.63 -6.60 3.59
CA THR A 152 11.16 -5.72 4.64
C THR A 152 10.24 -4.54 4.94
N TYR A 153 9.27 -4.27 4.06
CA TYR A 153 8.26 -3.22 4.19
C TYR A 153 6.85 -3.79 4.40
N PHE A 154 6.75 -5.03 4.86
CA PHE A 154 5.48 -5.74 4.99
C PHE A 154 5.06 -5.89 6.45
N LEU A 155 3.81 -5.54 6.73
CA LEU A 155 3.14 -5.79 8.00
C LEU A 155 2.05 -6.84 7.80
N GLN A 156 2.16 -7.98 8.47
CA GLN A 156 1.06 -8.91 8.58
C GLN A 156 0.02 -8.36 9.55
N ILE A 157 -1.25 -8.38 9.15
CA ILE A 157 -2.37 -7.92 9.99
C ILE A 157 -3.14 -9.16 10.44
N ASP A 158 -3.10 -9.41 11.74
CA ASP A 158 -3.85 -10.47 12.39
C ASP A 158 -5.21 -9.96 12.84
N MET A 159 -6.28 -10.60 12.34
CA MET A 159 -7.66 -10.25 12.70
C MET A 159 -7.98 -10.54 14.17
N ASN A 160 -7.19 -11.36 14.84
CA ASN A 160 -7.32 -11.65 16.28
C ASN A 160 -6.64 -10.61 17.17
N GLY A 161 -6.07 -9.54 16.60
CA GLY A 161 -5.44 -8.44 17.34
C GLY A 161 -3.98 -8.67 17.73
N SER A 162 -3.38 -9.80 17.37
CA SER A 162 -1.97 -10.13 17.67
C SER A 162 -0.96 -9.51 16.70
N THR A 163 -1.30 -8.39 16.07
CA THR A 163 -0.40 -7.72 15.11
C THR A 163 0.81 -7.12 15.84
N ASP A 164 2.01 -7.29 15.29
CA ASP A 164 3.24 -6.71 15.85
C ASP A 164 3.29 -5.19 15.65
N LEU A 165 2.82 -4.45 16.66
CA LEU A 165 2.81 -2.99 16.67
C LEU A 165 4.22 -2.36 16.69
N ALA A 166 5.23 -3.09 17.17
CA ALA A 166 6.60 -2.59 17.12
C ALA A 166 7.12 -2.56 15.68
N THR A 167 6.83 -3.61 14.90
CA THR A 167 7.12 -3.62 13.46
C THR A 167 6.32 -2.55 12.72
N ALA A 168 5.03 -2.37 13.04
CA ALA A 168 4.23 -1.28 12.46
C ALA A 168 4.84 0.10 12.76
N GLY A 169 5.33 0.31 13.98
CA GLY A 169 6.03 1.54 14.39
C GLY A 169 7.25 1.85 13.54
N LYS A 170 8.08 0.84 13.27
CA LYS A 170 9.27 0.99 12.42
C LYS A 170 8.89 1.34 10.98
N LEU A 171 7.90 0.63 10.42
CA LEU A 171 7.47 0.82 9.04
C LEU A 171 6.84 2.19 8.78
N ILE A 172 6.14 2.76 9.77
CA ILE A 172 5.48 4.06 9.64
C ILE A 172 6.41 5.21 10.09
N GLY A 173 7.26 4.97 11.08
CA GLY A 173 7.99 6.01 11.82
C GLY A 173 9.48 6.18 11.49
N ASP A 174 10.18 5.16 10.98
CA ASP A 174 11.67 5.18 10.96
C ASP A 174 12.30 5.94 9.77
N GLU A 175 11.53 6.48 8.82
CA GLU A 175 12.12 7.17 7.63
C GLU A 175 11.60 8.60 7.39
N ILE A 176 11.03 9.27 8.41
CA ILE A 176 10.47 10.64 8.31
C ILE A 176 11.28 11.65 9.15
N LYS A 177 12.50 11.28 9.55
CA LYS A 177 13.48 12.20 10.15
C LYS A 177 14.58 12.55 9.17
#